data_AF-A0A8T6PGK4-F1
#
_entry.id   AF-A0A8T6PGK4-F1
#
_cell.length_a   1.000
_cell.length_b   1.000
_cell.length_c   1.000
_cell.angle_alpha   90.00
_cell.angle_beta   90.00
_cell.angle_gamma   90.00
#
_symmetry.space_group_name_H-M   'P 1'
#
loop_
_entity.id
_entity.type
_entity.pdbx_description
1 polymer ?
#
loop_
_entity_poly.entity_id
_entity_poly.type
_entity_poly.pdbx_seq_one_letter_code
_entity_poly.pdbx_strand_id
1 'polypeptide(L)'
;MGIQLDWQVESERQRQHATEDPEARRARQKRRRQMAVAVLSLAVVVCTVLGVILWRLQSVEDRLRQDLLDTVDAEVVALRIGDQTSYMEIRRIASDYWLDLQRQQFEEYQRLKDSGQLELTGNVLSVEMDIDEQRARVVVEERINGIPYEVAWFYWNYTDGDQSGWRRVPPDVSFWGDSRTANANNVRVQYEALDDQFAEALLAVVGRWWSEGCVWLNCQTPLPRLNIEIDPRTYADPAWDLYDEWKLVVTSPLYNGRVRRDRQLDPTLEIFLAEMLAGRIVNHGLGPETSFNPLPYSETTAYADTAWLREALESWLVGRFTGDETRGSAFISNVAAQYGDHVPGGLLAGLEPGARIGPIWQTATGLAISDLSVEQLNLMDWREYFAWRLGLEVRILSNALDLDPTQQRIQHDALYDETDPNALIAADAVRVSFIPGQGPYAVQMLNFSVDQGGGLLATVDYLTDANDPSTVNTAVFRWIGTTWKRVS
;
A
#
# COMPACT_ATOMS: atom_id res chain seq x y z
N MET A 1 -105.93 39.09 0.32
CA MET A 1 -105.99 38.49 -1.02
C MET A 1 -104.64 37.81 -1.26
N GLY A 2 -104.51 36.51 -1.48
CA GLY A 2 -105.55 35.52 -1.79
C GLY A 2 -105.43 35.05 -3.24
N ILE A 3 -104.32 34.38 -3.56
CA ILE A 3 -104.14 33.61 -4.80
C ILE A 3 -103.82 32.20 -4.34
N GLN A 4 -104.78 31.28 -4.52
CA GLN A 4 -104.60 29.88 -4.21
C GLN A 4 -103.84 29.19 -5.36
N LEU A 5 -102.87 28.36 -4.99
CA LEU A 5 -102.24 27.40 -5.87
C LEU A 5 -103.10 26.13 -5.88
N ASP A 6 -103.75 25.84 -6.99
CA ASP A 6 -104.25 24.50 -7.30
C ASP A 6 -103.47 23.94 -8.49
N TRP A 7 -102.74 22.86 -8.23
CA TRP A 7 -102.02 22.07 -9.24
C TRP A 7 -102.24 20.58 -8.96
N GLN A 8 -103.52 20.21 -9.01
CA GLN A 8 -103.95 18.83 -9.25
C GLN A 8 -103.87 18.58 -10.76
N VAL A 9 -103.48 17.43 -11.31
CA VAL A 9 -102.91 16.13 -10.90
C VAL A 9 -102.86 15.36 -12.24
N GLU A 10 -102.36 14.12 -12.29
CA GLU A 10 -102.39 13.24 -13.47
C GLU A 10 -101.54 13.70 -14.68
N SER A 11 -100.56 12.93 -15.12
CA SER A 11 -100.75 11.51 -15.42
C SER A 11 -99.52 10.67 -15.11
N GLU A 12 -99.76 9.48 -14.56
CA GLU A 12 -98.83 8.37 -14.62
C GLU A 12 -98.36 8.16 -16.07
N ARG A 13 -97.04 8.25 -16.30
CA ARG A 13 -96.43 7.59 -17.45
C ARG A 13 -95.43 6.58 -16.95
N GLN A 14 -95.86 5.34 -17.10
CA GLN A 14 -95.12 4.09 -16.93
C GLN A 14 -93.62 4.29 -17.10
N ARG A 15 -92.84 3.83 -16.11
CA ARG A 15 -91.44 3.45 -16.32
C ARG A 15 -91.41 2.22 -17.22
N GLN A 16 -91.68 2.41 -18.52
CA GLN A 16 -91.21 1.47 -19.52
C GLN A 16 -89.70 1.46 -19.39
N HIS A 17 -89.14 0.37 -18.84
CA HIS A 17 -87.75 0.06 -19.08
C HIS A 17 -87.61 -0.08 -20.59
N ALA A 18 -87.04 0.95 -21.22
CA ALA A 18 -86.67 0.92 -22.61
C ALA A 18 -85.58 -0.15 -22.75
N THR A 19 -86.01 -1.38 -23.04
CA THR A 19 -85.15 -2.51 -23.35
C THR A 19 -84.38 -2.10 -24.59
N GLU A 20 -83.16 -1.62 -24.38
CA GLU A 20 -82.28 -1.08 -25.42
C GLU A 20 -82.28 -2.03 -26.61
N ASP A 21 -82.70 -1.52 -27.76
CA ASP A 21 -82.94 -2.27 -28.99
C ASP A 21 -81.80 -3.30 -29.21
N PRO A 22 -82.13 -4.60 -29.35
CA PRO A 22 -81.12 -5.64 -29.51
C PRO A 22 -80.19 -5.39 -30.71
N GLU A 23 -80.64 -4.67 -31.74
CA GLU A 23 -79.79 -4.28 -32.86
C GLU A 23 -78.86 -3.12 -32.49
N ALA A 24 -79.34 -2.10 -31.78
CA ALA A 24 -78.51 -1.03 -31.22
C ALA A 24 -77.44 -1.56 -30.24
N ARG A 25 -77.79 -2.55 -29.40
CA ARG A 25 -76.82 -3.26 -28.52
C ARG A 25 -75.75 -3.98 -29.32
N ARG A 26 -76.13 -4.75 -30.34
CA ARG A 26 -75.20 -5.46 -31.24
C ARG A 26 -74.30 -4.48 -32.00
N ALA A 27 -74.84 -3.36 -32.48
CA ALA A 27 -74.07 -2.32 -33.16
C ALA A 27 -73.04 -1.64 -32.24
N ARG A 28 -73.43 -1.29 -31.00
CA ARG A 28 -72.52 -0.76 -29.97
C ARG A 28 -71.43 -1.74 -29.59
N GLN A 29 -71.78 -3.03 -29.38
CA GLN A 29 -70.81 -4.09 -29.12
C GLN A 29 -69.86 -4.31 -30.31
N LYS A 30 -70.36 -4.28 -31.55
CA LYS A 30 -69.52 -4.39 -32.76
C LYS A 30 -68.54 -3.22 -32.87
N ARG A 31 -68.99 -1.97 -32.68
CA ARG A 31 -68.10 -0.79 -32.66
C ARG A 31 -67.08 -0.83 -31.53
N ARG A 32 -67.48 -1.22 -30.30
CA ARG A 32 -66.55 -1.41 -29.17
C ARG A 32 -65.51 -2.50 -29.45
N ARG A 33 -65.92 -3.64 -30.03
CA ARG A 33 -64.98 -4.68 -30.47
C ARG A 33 -64.05 -4.20 -31.58
N GLN A 34 -64.56 -3.46 -32.56
CA GLN A 34 -63.73 -2.87 -33.63
C GLN A 34 -62.71 -1.86 -33.08
N MET A 35 -63.10 -0.98 -32.16
CA MET A 35 -62.17 -0.08 -31.48
C MET A 35 -61.16 -0.84 -30.62
N ALA A 36 -61.59 -1.85 -29.85
CA ALA A 36 -60.67 -2.67 -29.05
C ALA A 36 -59.66 -3.44 -29.92
N VAL A 37 -60.10 -4.00 -31.05
CA VAL A 37 -59.23 -4.66 -32.04
C VAL A 37 -58.29 -3.65 -32.69
N ALA A 38 -58.75 -2.44 -33.03
CA ALA A 38 -57.90 -1.40 -33.59
C ALA A 38 -56.81 -0.95 -32.59
N VAL A 39 -57.18 -0.67 -31.34
CA VAL A 39 -56.23 -0.32 -30.26
C VAL A 39 -55.26 -1.47 -29.98
N LEU A 40 -55.73 -2.71 -29.94
CA LEU A 40 -54.87 -3.88 -29.73
C LEU A 40 -53.92 -4.10 -30.93
N SER A 41 -54.38 -3.90 -32.16
CA SER A 41 -53.52 -3.96 -33.35
C SER A 41 -52.45 -2.86 -33.36
N LEU A 42 -52.79 -1.64 -32.92
CA LEU A 42 -51.82 -0.55 -32.76
C LEU A 42 -50.81 -0.86 -31.65
N ALA A 43 -51.27 -1.38 -30.51
CA ALA A 43 -50.40 -1.80 -29.42
C ALA A 43 -49.44 -2.92 -29.85
N VAL A 44 -49.92 -3.92 -30.61
CA VAL A 44 -49.06 -4.96 -31.20
C VAL A 44 -48.01 -4.35 -32.12
N VAL A 45 -48.38 -3.45 -33.04
CA VAL A 45 -47.43 -2.77 -33.93
C VAL A 45 -46.37 -2.00 -33.14
N VAL A 46 -46.77 -1.22 -32.12
CA VAL A 46 -45.83 -0.47 -31.26
C VAL A 46 -44.89 -1.42 -30.51
N CYS A 47 -45.42 -2.49 -29.90
CA CYS A 47 -44.60 -3.49 -29.21
C CYS A 47 -43.64 -4.21 -30.16
N THR A 48 -44.05 -4.53 -31.40
CA THR A 48 -43.17 -5.13 -32.41
C THR A 48 -42.05 -4.17 -32.82
N VAL A 49 -42.36 -2.88 -33.06
CA VAL A 49 -41.35 -1.87 -33.41
C VAL A 49 -40.35 -1.68 -32.27
N LEU A 50 -40.82 -1.55 -31.02
CA LEU A 50 -39.94 -1.46 -29.85
C LEU A 50 -39.08 -2.72 -29.68
N GLY A 51 -39.65 -3.91 -29.86
CA GLY A 51 -38.93 -5.17 -29.80
C GLY A 51 -37.82 -5.30 -30.86
N VAL A 52 -38.08 -4.84 -32.09
CA VAL A 52 -37.07 -4.81 -33.17
C VAL A 52 -35.95 -3.81 -32.87
N ILE A 53 -36.28 -2.64 -32.28
CA ILE A 53 -35.27 -1.65 -31.87
C ILE A 53 -34.37 -2.23 -30.77
N LEU A 54 -34.95 -2.80 -29.71
CA LEU A 54 -34.20 -3.40 -28.61
C LEU A 54 -33.32 -4.57 -29.09
N TRP A 55 -33.87 -5.46 -29.92
CA TRP A 55 -33.10 -6.56 -30.52
C TRP A 55 -31.94 -6.05 -31.39
N ARG A 56 -32.15 -4.95 -32.13
CA ARG A 56 -31.10 -4.36 -32.96
C ARG A 56 -29.99 -3.72 -32.13
N LEU A 57 -30.32 -3.07 -31.00
CA LEU A 57 -29.34 -2.51 -30.08
C LEU A 57 -28.47 -3.63 -29.47
N GLN A 58 -29.10 -4.68 -28.93
CA GLN A 58 -28.39 -5.86 -28.41
C GLN A 58 -27.49 -6.50 -29.48
N SER A 59 -27.99 -6.69 -30.70
CA SER A 59 -27.20 -7.24 -31.81
C SER A 59 -26.00 -6.36 -32.24
N VAL A 60 -26.01 -5.06 -31.94
CA VAL A 60 -24.86 -4.17 -32.19
C VAL A 60 -23.87 -4.25 -31.04
N GLU A 61 -24.35 -4.26 -29.80
CA GLU A 61 -23.56 -4.45 -28.58
C GLU A 61 -22.81 -5.80 -28.58
N ASP A 62 -23.53 -6.90 -28.82
CA ASP A 62 -22.95 -8.26 -28.96
C ASP A 62 -21.86 -8.30 -30.02
N ARG A 63 -22.07 -7.62 -31.15
CA ARG A 63 -21.09 -7.55 -32.24
C ARG A 63 -19.87 -6.73 -31.86
N LEU A 64 -20.05 -5.54 -31.29
CA LEU A 64 -18.93 -4.70 -30.83
C LEU A 64 -18.09 -5.43 -29.78
N ARG A 65 -18.74 -6.20 -28.90
CA ARG A 65 -18.09 -7.05 -27.90
C ARG A 65 -17.33 -8.22 -28.54
N GLN A 66 -17.88 -8.87 -29.55
CA GLN A 66 -17.16 -9.92 -30.30
C GLN A 66 -15.97 -9.34 -31.07
N ASP A 67 -16.15 -8.23 -31.79
CA ASP A 67 -15.09 -7.55 -32.53
C ASP A 67 -13.94 -7.11 -31.58
N LEU A 68 -14.25 -6.77 -30.32
CA LEU A 68 -13.26 -6.50 -29.26
C LEU A 68 -12.53 -7.77 -28.82
N LEU A 69 -13.24 -8.85 -28.53
CA LEU A 69 -12.66 -10.13 -28.11
C LEU A 69 -11.76 -10.74 -29.20
N ASP A 70 -12.17 -10.64 -30.47
CA ASP A 70 -11.36 -11.05 -31.62
C ASP A 70 -10.08 -10.21 -31.74
N THR A 71 -10.14 -8.91 -31.41
CA THR A 71 -8.97 -8.02 -31.35
C THR A 71 -8.01 -8.41 -30.20
N VAL A 72 -8.56 -8.77 -29.04
CA VAL A 72 -7.79 -9.26 -27.88
C VAL A 72 -7.10 -10.59 -28.20
N ASP A 73 -7.79 -11.56 -28.82
CA ASP A 73 -7.16 -12.82 -29.24
C ASP A 73 -6.10 -12.59 -30.33
N ALA A 74 -6.34 -11.68 -31.28
CA ALA A 74 -5.32 -11.31 -32.27
C ALA A 74 -4.05 -10.71 -31.62
N GLU A 75 -4.20 -9.84 -30.61
CA GLU A 75 -3.09 -9.29 -29.83
C GLU A 75 -2.33 -10.38 -29.05
N VAL A 76 -3.06 -11.30 -28.40
CA VAL A 76 -2.49 -12.45 -27.70
C VAL A 76 -1.78 -13.41 -28.68
N VAL A 77 -2.34 -13.67 -29.86
CA VAL A 77 -1.74 -14.50 -30.91
C VAL A 77 -0.47 -13.86 -31.44
N ALA A 78 -0.46 -12.56 -31.72
CA ALA A 78 0.73 -11.83 -32.15
C ALA A 78 1.88 -11.95 -31.13
N LEU A 79 1.57 -11.81 -29.83
CA LEU A 79 2.52 -12.06 -28.74
C LEU A 79 3.00 -13.53 -28.70
N ARG A 80 2.08 -14.50 -28.79
CA ARG A 80 2.39 -15.95 -28.79
C ARG A 80 3.35 -16.32 -29.93
N ILE A 81 3.11 -15.85 -31.15
CA ILE A 81 3.95 -16.18 -32.32
C ILE A 81 5.22 -15.33 -32.40
N GLY A 82 5.24 -14.16 -31.75
CA GLY A 82 6.35 -13.21 -31.83
C GLY A 82 6.32 -12.31 -33.07
N ASP A 83 5.12 -12.00 -33.59
CA ASP A 83 4.95 -11.07 -34.69
C ASP A 83 4.81 -9.63 -34.16
N GLN A 84 5.92 -8.91 -34.17
CA GLN A 84 5.98 -7.51 -33.75
C GLN A 84 5.16 -6.59 -34.68
N THR A 85 4.98 -6.95 -35.96
CA THR A 85 4.25 -6.10 -36.91
C THR A 85 2.75 -6.15 -36.59
N SER A 86 2.17 -7.34 -36.56
CA SER A 86 0.77 -7.54 -36.18
C SER A 86 0.48 -7.05 -34.76
N TYR A 87 1.45 -7.15 -33.83
CA TYR A 87 1.33 -6.56 -32.51
C TYR A 87 1.21 -5.03 -32.57
N MET A 88 2.16 -4.35 -33.23
CA MET A 88 2.18 -2.88 -33.33
C MET A 88 1.00 -2.32 -34.14
N GLU A 89 0.46 -3.05 -35.12
CA GLU A 89 -0.73 -2.62 -35.89
C GLU A 89 -2.00 -2.46 -35.03
N ILE A 90 -2.15 -3.25 -33.96
CA ILE A 90 -3.31 -3.16 -33.06
C ILE A 90 -3.26 -1.88 -32.20
N ARG A 91 -2.10 -1.21 -32.09
CA ARG A 91 -1.94 -0.02 -31.26
C ARG A 91 -2.46 1.22 -31.95
N ARG A 92 -3.07 2.11 -31.16
CA ARG A 92 -3.22 3.51 -31.57
C ARG A 92 -1.87 4.22 -31.46
N ILE A 93 -1.48 4.93 -32.51
CA ILE A 93 -0.39 5.92 -32.45
C ILE A 93 -0.89 7.09 -31.59
N ALA A 94 -0.54 7.09 -30.31
CA ALA A 94 -0.89 8.13 -29.34
C ALA A 94 0.27 9.12 -29.09
N SER A 95 1.48 8.58 -28.92
CA SER A 95 2.74 9.33 -28.82
C SER A 95 3.93 8.42 -29.14
N ASP A 96 5.10 8.99 -29.45
CA ASP A 96 6.32 8.21 -29.68
C ASP A 96 6.72 7.42 -28.42
N TYR A 97 6.59 8.04 -27.24
CA TYR A 97 6.82 7.39 -25.94
C TYR A 97 5.92 6.16 -25.74
N TRP A 98 4.63 6.24 -26.11
CA TRP A 98 3.72 5.10 -26.06
C TRP A 98 4.16 3.97 -27.01
N LEU A 99 4.57 4.31 -28.24
CA LEU A 99 5.08 3.32 -29.20
C LEU A 99 6.38 2.67 -28.74
N ASP A 100 7.26 3.40 -28.05
CA ASP A 100 8.48 2.86 -27.45
C ASP A 100 8.16 1.94 -26.25
N LEU A 101 7.25 2.34 -25.36
CA LEU A 101 6.78 1.52 -24.24
C LEU A 101 6.17 0.20 -24.73
N GLN A 102 5.34 0.26 -25.78
CA GLN A 102 4.76 -0.95 -26.39
C GLN A 102 5.81 -1.85 -27.04
N ARG A 103 6.89 -1.29 -27.60
CA ARG A 103 8.02 -2.04 -28.13
C ARG A 103 8.80 -2.76 -27.02
N GLN A 104 9.09 -2.07 -25.92
CA GLN A 104 9.74 -2.63 -24.74
C GLN A 104 8.89 -3.75 -24.10
N GLN A 105 7.57 -3.54 -24.00
CA GLN A 105 6.65 -4.55 -23.48
C GLN A 105 6.62 -5.81 -24.37
N PHE A 106 6.63 -5.65 -25.70
CA PHE A 106 6.75 -6.78 -26.63
C PHE A 106 8.07 -7.56 -26.43
N GLU A 107 9.19 -6.86 -26.32
CA GLU A 107 10.51 -7.47 -26.06
C GLU A 107 10.58 -8.18 -24.70
N GLU A 108 9.90 -7.66 -23.68
CA GLU A 108 9.74 -8.34 -22.39
C GLU A 108 8.94 -9.64 -22.52
N TYR A 109 7.79 -9.62 -23.21
CA TYR A 109 7.02 -10.83 -23.47
C TYR A 109 7.83 -11.89 -24.24
N GLN A 110 8.61 -11.50 -25.25
CA GLN A 110 9.46 -12.46 -25.96
C GLN A 110 10.58 -13.02 -25.06
N ARG A 111 11.24 -12.19 -24.22
CA ARG A 111 12.23 -12.68 -23.25
C ARG A 111 11.64 -13.69 -22.25
N LEU A 112 10.45 -13.40 -21.71
CA LEU A 112 9.76 -14.31 -20.79
C LEU A 112 9.35 -15.62 -21.47
N LYS A 113 8.92 -15.57 -22.73
CA LYS A 113 8.62 -16.74 -23.57
C LYS A 113 9.87 -17.57 -23.90
N ASP A 114 10.97 -16.93 -24.28
CA ASP A 114 12.25 -17.60 -24.58
C ASP A 114 12.83 -18.31 -23.35
N SER A 115 12.59 -17.77 -22.15
CA SER A 115 12.94 -18.44 -20.88
C SER A 115 12.03 -19.62 -20.52
N GLY A 116 10.98 -19.89 -21.30
CA GLY A 116 10.00 -20.97 -21.07
C GLY A 116 9.03 -20.69 -19.91
N GLN A 117 8.98 -19.45 -19.42
CA GLN A 117 8.23 -19.10 -18.20
C GLN A 117 6.82 -18.58 -18.47
N LEU A 118 6.55 -18.07 -19.67
CA LEU A 118 5.29 -17.40 -20.02
C LEU A 118 4.32 -18.31 -20.79
N GLU A 119 3.09 -18.41 -20.29
CA GLU A 119 1.92 -18.93 -20.99
C GLU A 119 0.87 -17.80 -21.12
N LEU A 120 0.65 -17.34 -22.35
CA LEU A 120 -0.40 -16.37 -22.68
C LEU A 120 -1.71 -17.11 -22.92
N THR A 121 -2.57 -17.17 -21.89
CA THR A 121 -3.77 -18.03 -21.91
C THR A 121 -4.82 -17.56 -22.91
N GLY A 122 -4.92 -16.25 -23.16
CA GLY A 122 -6.03 -15.65 -23.93
C GLY A 122 -7.37 -15.70 -23.19
N ASN A 123 -7.40 -16.15 -21.93
CA ASN A 123 -8.59 -16.15 -21.09
C ASN A 123 -8.89 -14.72 -20.64
N VAL A 124 -10.07 -14.23 -20.98
CA VAL A 124 -10.56 -12.91 -20.59
C VAL A 124 -11.36 -13.03 -19.30
N LEU A 125 -10.86 -12.40 -18.24
CA LEU A 125 -11.43 -12.44 -16.89
C LEU A 125 -12.60 -11.48 -16.72
N SER A 126 -12.51 -10.29 -17.31
CA SER A 126 -13.61 -9.31 -17.34
C SER A 126 -13.54 -8.41 -18.58
N VAL A 127 -14.69 -7.87 -18.97
CA VAL A 127 -14.84 -6.90 -20.06
C VAL A 127 -15.86 -5.86 -19.63
N GLU A 128 -15.40 -4.62 -19.51
CA GLU A 128 -16.20 -3.42 -19.28
C GLU A 128 -16.25 -2.62 -20.59
N MET A 129 -17.43 -2.13 -20.99
CA MET A 129 -17.61 -1.40 -22.25
C MET A 129 -18.53 -0.20 -22.06
N ASP A 130 -18.08 0.94 -22.57
CA ASP A 130 -18.85 2.16 -22.71
C ASP A 130 -19.08 2.39 -24.21
N ILE A 131 -20.31 2.09 -24.64
CA ILE A 131 -20.72 2.08 -26.04
C ILE A 131 -20.85 3.52 -26.58
N ASP A 132 -21.23 4.46 -25.71
CA ASP A 132 -21.44 5.86 -26.08
C ASP A 132 -20.11 6.59 -26.28
N GLU A 133 -19.11 6.36 -25.42
CA GLU A 133 -17.74 6.88 -25.59
C GLU A 133 -16.84 5.96 -26.43
N GLN A 134 -17.36 4.83 -26.94
CA GLN A 134 -16.64 3.86 -27.78
C GLN A 134 -15.34 3.33 -27.17
N ARG A 135 -15.31 3.14 -25.85
CA ARG A 135 -14.15 2.64 -25.09
C ARG A 135 -14.46 1.34 -24.37
N ALA A 136 -13.43 0.56 -24.12
CA ALA A 136 -13.51 -0.71 -23.43
C ALA A 136 -12.26 -0.98 -22.58
N ARG A 137 -12.46 -1.77 -21.53
CA ARG A 137 -11.41 -2.29 -20.67
C ARG A 137 -11.58 -3.79 -20.55
N VAL A 138 -10.50 -4.52 -20.77
CA VAL A 138 -10.44 -5.97 -20.73
C VAL A 138 -9.40 -6.37 -19.69
N VAL A 139 -9.72 -7.29 -18.80
CA VAL A 139 -8.72 -7.91 -17.91
C VAL A 139 -8.41 -9.30 -18.43
N VAL A 140 -7.14 -9.58 -18.70
CA VAL A 140 -6.68 -10.86 -19.26
C VAL A 140 -5.88 -11.67 -18.24
N GLU A 141 -5.95 -13.00 -18.33
CA GLU A 141 -5.09 -13.91 -17.56
C GLU A 141 -3.80 -14.23 -18.32
N GLU A 142 -2.67 -13.95 -17.68
CA GLU A 142 -1.35 -14.40 -18.09
C GLU A 142 -0.80 -15.38 -17.06
N ARG A 143 0.04 -16.34 -17.47
CA ARG A 143 0.68 -17.28 -16.54
C ARG A 143 2.18 -17.16 -16.64
N ILE A 144 2.83 -16.86 -15.52
CA ILE A 144 4.28 -16.73 -15.42
C ILE A 144 4.77 -17.74 -14.38
N ASN A 145 5.64 -18.66 -14.79
CA ASN A 145 6.08 -19.81 -13.98
C ASN A 145 4.91 -20.65 -13.42
N GLY A 146 3.82 -20.76 -14.18
CA GLY A 146 2.59 -21.45 -13.79
C GLY A 146 1.68 -20.69 -12.82
N ILE A 147 2.10 -19.51 -12.35
CA ILE A 147 1.34 -18.63 -11.46
C ILE A 147 0.43 -17.72 -12.32
N PRO A 148 -0.88 -17.62 -12.04
CA PRO A 148 -1.79 -16.74 -12.78
C PRO A 148 -1.65 -15.27 -12.34
N TYR A 149 -1.61 -14.39 -13.34
CA TYR A 149 -1.59 -12.93 -13.22
C TYR A 149 -2.77 -12.31 -13.98
N GLU A 150 -3.27 -11.16 -13.51
CA GLU A 150 -4.23 -10.30 -14.21
C GLU A 150 -3.51 -9.07 -14.78
N VAL A 151 -3.90 -8.64 -15.99
CA VAL A 151 -3.39 -7.42 -16.63
C VAL A 151 -4.56 -6.62 -17.22
N ALA A 152 -4.61 -5.31 -16.94
CA ALA A 152 -5.67 -4.43 -17.44
C ALA A 152 -5.30 -3.82 -18.81
N TRP A 153 -6.16 -4.05 -19.80
CA TRP A 153 -5.95 -3.70 -21.20
C TRP A 153 -7.06 -2.75 -21.67
N PHE A 154 -6.69 -1.60 -22.26
CA PHE A 154 -7.62 -0.53 -22.63
C PHE A 154 -7.71 -0.38 -24.15
N TYR A 155 -8.93 -0.27 -24.67
CA TYR A 155 -9.20 -0.18 -26.11
C TYR A 155 -10.19 0.94 -26.41
N TRP A 156 -9.93 1.70 -27.46
CA TRP A 156 -10.92 2.60 -28.06
C TRP A 156 -11.28 2.08 -29.45
N ASN A 157 -12.57 2.10 -29.81
CA ASN A 157 -13.05 1.76 -31.13
C ASN A 157 -13.04 3.02 -31.99
N TYR A 158 -12.48 2.93 -33.20
CA TYR A 158 -12.46 4.03 -34.16
C TYR A 158 -13.36 3.67 -35.34
N THR A 159 -14.35 4.50 -35.68
CA THR A 159 -15.22 4.22 -36.83
C THR A 159 -14.63 4.64 -38.16
N ASP A 160 -13.69 5.59 -38.16
CA ASP A 160 -13.30 6.36 -39.34
C ASP A 160 -11.79 6.25 -39.66
N GLY A 161 -11.47 6.11 -40.94
CA GLY A 161 -10.10 6.13 -41.48
C GLY A 161 -9.35 4.79 -41.41
N ASP A 162 -8.07 4.81 -41.83
CA ASP A 162 -7.23 3.60 -42.00
C ASP A 162 -6.94 2.82 -40.71
N GLN A 163 -7.32 3.36 -39.54
CA GLN A 163 -7.17 2.71 -38.23
C GLN A 163 -8.52 2.30 -37.59
N SER A 164 -9.57 2.13 -38.41
CA SER A 164 -10.89 1.71 -37.92
C SER A 164 -10.85 0.39 -37.12
N GLY A 165 -11.81 0.19 -36.22
CA GLY A 165 -11.89 -0.94 -35.29
C GLY A 165 -11.30 -0.63 -33.91
N TRP A 166 -11.30 -1.63 -33.02
CA TRP A 166 -10.70 -1.54 -31.69
C TRP A 166 -9.18 -1.40 -31.79
N ARG A 167 -8.61 -0.41 -31.08
CA ARG A 167 -7.17 -0.19 -30.99
C ARG A 167 -6.73 -0.10 -29.54
N ARG A 168 -5.61 -0.75 -29.23
CA ARG A 168 -4.97 -0.70 -27.91
C ARG A 168 -4.43 0.71 -27.64
N VAL A 169 -4.89 1.32 -26.55
CA VAL A 169 -4.50 2.67 -26.09
C VAL A 169 -3.73 2.59 -24.75
N PRO A 170 -3.06 3.68 -24.32
CA PRO A 170 -2.58 3.81 -22.95
C PRO A 170 -3.69 3.58 -21.92
N PRO A 171 -3.36 3.25 -20.65
CA PRO A 171 -4.35 3.08 -19.59
C PRO A 171 -5.23 4.33 -19.42
N ASP A 172 -6.55 4.16 -19.54
CA ASP A 172 -7.51 5.25 -19.38
C ASP A 172 -7.96 5.31 -17.90
N VAL A 173 -7.29 6.17 -17.14
CA VAL A 173 -7.59 6.44 -15.72
C VAL A 173 -9.00 7.02 -15.50
N SER A 174 -9.66 7.56 -16.53
CA SER A 174 -11.06 7.99 -16.43
C SER A 174 -12.05 6.83 -16.57
N PHE A 175 -11.57 5.66 -17.01
CA PHE A 175 -12.34 4.43 -17.19
C PHE A 175 -11.85 3.32 -16.23
N TRP A 176 -11.43 3.71 -15.02
CA TRP A 176 -11.04 2.77 -13.95
C TRP A 176 -12.23 2.15 -13.22
N GLY A 177 -13.44 2.69 -13.40
CA GLY A 177 -14.71 2.18 -12.87
C GLY A 177 -15.40 3.19 -11.97
N ASP A 178 -16.39 2.74 -11.20
CA ASP A 178 -17.03 3.58 -10.18
C ASP A 178 -16.17 3.70 -8.92
N SER A 179 -16.18 4.89 -8.32
CA SER A 179 -15.47 5.15 -7.07
C SER A 179 -16.14 4.46 -5.88
N ARG A 180 -15.34 3.76 -5.09
CA ARG A 180 -15.76 2.89 -3.98
C ARG A 180 -15.00 3.22 -2.70
N THR A 181 -15.49 2.69 -1.59
CA THR A 181 -14.83 2.86 -0.29
C THR A 181 -15.05 1.64 0.59
N ALA A 182 -13.97 0.93 0.90
CA ALA A 182 -13.95 -0.17 1.86
C ALA A 182 -13.52 0.37 3.24
N ASN A 183 -14.04 -0.22 4.31
CA ASN A 183 -13.77 0.24 5.68
C ASN A 183 -13.68 -0.97 6.62
N ALA A 184 -12.63 -1.03 7.44
CA ALA A 184 -12.48 -2.02 8.50
C ALA A 184 -11.71 -1.40 9.67
N ASN A 185 -12.14 -1.70 10.90
CA ASN A 185 -11.58 -1.11 12.12
C ASN A 185 -11.47 0.42 12.02
N ASN A 186 -10.26 0.96 12.11
CA ASN A 186 -9.97 2.39 11.98
C ASN A 186 -9.24 2.74 10.66
N VAL A 187 -9.44 1.93 9.63
CA VAL A 187 -8.86 2.11 8.29
C VAL A 187 -9.98 2.26 7.25
N ARG A 188 -9.78 3.19 6.31
CA ARG A 188 -10.61 3.41 5.13
C ARG A 188 -9.74 3.28 3.89
N VAL A 189 -10.16 2.50 2.90
CA VAL A 189 -9.55 2.48 1.56
C VAL A 189 -10.55 3.10 0.58
N GLN A 190 -10.13 4.16 -0.11
CA GLN A 190 -10.82 4.74 -1.27
C GLN A 190 -10.12 4.22 -2.53
N TYR A 191 -10.90 3.78 -3.51
CA TYR A 191 -10.38 3.10 -4.70
C TYR A 191 -11.46 3.08 -5.79
N GLU A 192 -11.07 2.79 -7.01
CA GLU A 192 -11.97 2.68 -8.17
C GLU A 192 -12.25 1.20 -8.49
N ALA A 193 -13.42 0.87 -9.06
CA ALA A 193 -13.96 -0.50 -9.09
C ALA A 193 -13.07 -1.60 -9.72
N LEU A 194 -12.04 -1.27 -10.51
CA LEU A 194 -11.06 -2.23 -11.00
C LEU A 194 -10.12 -2.77 -9.91
N ASP A 195 -9.84 -1.98 -8.87
CA ASP A 195 -8.92 -2.32 -7.78
C ASP A 195 -9.58 -3.08 -6.61
N ASP A 196 -10.84 -3.53 -6.76
CA ASP A 196 -11.66 -4.15 -5.70
C ASP A 196 -10.92 -5.24 -4.89
N GLN A 197 -10.32 -6.21 -5.58
CA GLN A 197 -9.57 -7.31 -4.95
C GLN A 197 -8.29 -6.83 -4.24
N PHE A 198 -7.62 -5.82 -4.80
CA PHE A 198 -6.41 -5.23 -4.22
C PHE A 198 -6.75 -4.38 -2.98
N ALA A 199 -7.83 -3.60 -3.04
CA ALA A 199 -8.34 -2.80 -1.94
C ALA A 199 -8.80 -3.66 -0.75
N GLU A 200 -9.47 -4.78 -1.00
CA GLU A 200 -9.84 -5.75 0.04
C GLU A 200 -8.61 -6.38 0.71
N ALA A 201 -7.62 -6.83 -0.08
CA ALA A 201 -6.39 -7.41 0.44
C ALA A 201 -5.57 -6.39 1.26
N LEU A 202 -5.43 -5.17 0.75
CA LEU A 202 -4.76 -4.06 1.42
C LEU A 202 -5.45 -3.70 2.74
N LEU A 203 -6.79 -3.59 2.73
CA LEU A 203 -7.57 -3.29 3.92
C LEU A 203 -7.44 -4.38 4.99
N ALA A 204 -7.42 -5.66 4.60
CA ALA A 204 -7.26 -6.77 5.54
C ALA A 204 -5.88 -6.76 6.22
N VAL A 205 -4.81 -6.55 5.45
CA VAL A 205 -3.43 -6.52 5.94
C VAL A 205 -3.18 -5.28 6.80
N VAL A 206 -3.43 -4.08 6.25
CA VAL A 206 -3.16 -2.81 6.94
C VAL A 206 -4.15 -2.58 8.09
N GLY A 207 -5.41 -2.99 7.95
CA GLY A 207 -6.42 -2.89 9.00
C GLY A 207 -6.09 -3.70 10.26
N ARG A 208 -5.39 -4.83 10.09
CA ARG A 208 -4.78 -5.60 11.19
C ARG A 208 -3.60 -4.85 11.79
N TRP A 209 -2.57 -4.56 10.99
CA TRP A 209 -1.33 -3.93 11.45
C TRP A 209 -1.55 -2.59 12.18
N TRP A 210 -2.44 -1.74 11.66
CA TRP A 210 -2.81 -0.48 12.29
C TRP A 210 -3.43 -0.69 13.67
N SER A 211 -4.32 -1.69 13.81
CA SER A 211 -4.95 -1.99 15.09
C SER A 211 -4.03 -2.67 16.09
N GLU A 212 -3.16 -3.57 15.65
CA GLU A 212 -2.27 -4.37 16.51
C GLU A 212 -1.01 -3.60 16.92
N GLY A 213 -0.43 -2.79 16.02
CA GLY A 213 0.83 -2.09 16.26
C GLY A 213 0.81 -1.16 17.48
N CYS A 214 -0.26 -0.38 17.66
CA CYS A 214 -0.40 0.46 18.86
C CYS A 214 -0.79 -0.32 20.13
N VAL A 215 -1.35 -1.53 20.00
CA VAL A 215 -1.59 -2.41 21.16
C VAL A 215 -0.26 -2.99 21.65
N TRP A 216 0.60 -3.44 20.73
CA TRP A 216 1.95 -3.93 21.04
C TRP A 216 2.88 -2.84 21.60
N LEU A 217 2.72 -1.60 21.14
CA LEU A 217 3.44 -0.44 21.67
C LEU A 217 2.74 0.26 22.84
N ASN A 218 1.61 -0.26 23.33
CA ASN A 218 0.84 0.30 24.44
C ASN A 218 0.61 1.83 24.34
N CYS A 219 0.21 2.30 23.16
CA CYS A 219 0.04 3.72 22.87
C CYS A 219 -0.93 4.39 23.84
N GLN A 220 -0.53 5.52 24.45
CA GLN A 220 -1.38 6.25 25.41
C GLN A 220 -2.61 6.89 24.77
N THR A 221 -2.56 7.18 23.47
CA THR A 221 -3.69 7.70 22.69
C THR A 221 -4.05 6.73 21.56
N PRO A 222 -5.34 6.54 21.25
CA PRO A 222 -5.75 5.71 20.12
C PRO A 222 -5.26 6.34 18.81
N LEU A 223 -4.84 5.50 17.86
CA LEU A 223 -4.46 5.97 16.52
C LEU A 223 -5.63 6.72 15.87
N PRO A 224 -5.36 7.79 15.11
CA PRO A 224 -6.33 8.38 14.20
C PRO A 224 -6.76 7.40 13.10
N ARG A 225 -7.82 7.77 12.39
CA ARG A 225 -8.31 6.99 11.26
C ARG A 225 -7.33 7.09 10.10
N LEU A 226 -6.76 5.97 9.69
CA LEU A 226 -5.96 5.89 8.48
C LEU A 226 -6.87 5.92 7.25
N ASN A 227 -6.65 6.88 6.36
CA ASN A 227 -7.20 6.90 5.03
C ASN A 227 -6.15 6.35 4.06
N ILE A 228 -6.55 5.50 3.13
CA ILE A 228 -5.72 5.04 2.03
C ILE A 228 -6.45 5.40 0.73
N GLU A 229 -5.76 5.98 -0.23
CA GLU A 229 -6.26 6.23 -1.59
C GLU A 229 -5.46 5.38 -2.56
N ILE A 230 -6.14 4.48 -3.29
CA ILE A 230 -5.55 3.75 -4.41
C ILE A 230 -5.77 4.58 -5.66
N ASP A 231 -4.70 5.17 -6.19
CA ASP A 231 -4.77 6.10 -7.32
C ASP A 231 -3.99 5.56 -8.55
N PRO A 232 -4.64 5.28 -9.69
CA PRO A 232 -3.94 4.89 -10.92
C PRO A 232 -3.20 6.05 -11.60
N ARG A 233 -3.37 7.31 -11.17
CA ARG A 233 -2.72 8.50 -11.73
C ARG A 233 -1.36 8.81 -11.10
N THR A 234 -1.05 8.16 -9.97
CA THR A 234 0.24 8.31 -9.29
C THR A 234 1.26 7.35 -9.91
N TYR A 235 2.48 7.83 -10.16
CA TYR A 235 3.59 7.06 -10.73
C TYR A 235 4.71 6.77 -9.72
N ALA A 236 4.47 7.10 -8.46
CA ALA A 236 5.45 7.00 -7.38
C ALA A 236 5.22 5.75 -6.53
N ASP A 237 6.25 5.40 -5.76
CA ASP A 237 6.12 4.51 -4.60
C ASP A 237 5.08 5.10 -3.61
N PRO A 238 4.46 4.27 -2.75
CA PRO A 238 3.48 4.75 -1.79
C PRO A 238 3.99 5.92 -0.94
N ALA A 239 3.15 6.91 -0.71
CA ALA A 239 3.55 8.16 -0.07
C ALA A 239 2.47 8.68 0.87
N TRP A 240 2.88 9.25 2.00
CA TRP A 240 1.96 10.03 2.84
C TRP A 240 1.55 11.31 2.10
N ASP A 241 0.28 11.68 2.16
CA ASP A 241 -0.24 12.90 1.58
C ASP A 241 0.40 14.14 2.25
N LEU A 242 0.65 15.19 1.46
CA LEU A 242 1.32 16.41 1.94
C LEU A 242 0.43 17.29 2.82
N TYR A 243 -0.89 17.07 2.81
CA TYR A 243 -1.89 17.89 3.49
C TYR A 243 -2.74 17.11 4.52
N ASP A 244 -2.79 15.78 4.43
CA ASP A 244 -3.40 14.89 5.42
C ASP A 244 -2.38 13.85 5.89
N GLU A 245 -1.80 14.06 7.07
CA GLU A 245 -0.75 13.20 7.65
C GLU A 245 -1.21 11.75 7.93
N TRP A 246 -2.53 11.51 7.95
CA TRP A 246 -3.16 10.20 8.13
C TRP A 246 -3.72 9.63 6.82
N LYS A 247 -3.33 10.20 5.68
CA LYS A 247 -3.66 9.69 4.36
C LYS A 247 -2.43 9.13 3.66
N LEU A 248 -2.52 7.87 3.24
CA LEU A 248 -1.52 7.16 2.45
C LEU A 248 -2.02 7.01 1.01
N VAL A 249 -1.25 7.46 0.03
CA VAL A 249 -1.53 7.25 -1.39
C VAL A 249 -0.74 6.03 -1.86
N VAL A 250 -1.42 5.10 -2.53
CA VAL A 250 -0.85 3.86 -3.08
C VAL A 250 -1.19 3.81 -4.56
N THR A 251 -0.21 3.52 -5.41
CA THR A 251 -0.43 3.40 -6.85
C THR A 251 -1.21 2.12 -7.18
N SER A 252 -2.21 2.18 -8.07
CA SER A 252 -2.90 0.97 -8.56
C SER A 252 -1.91 0.03 -9.25
N PRO A 253 -1.80 -1.24 -8.83
CA PRO A 253 -0.85 -2.19 -9.42
C PRO A 253 -1.27 -2.66 -10.83
N LEU A 254 -2.52 -2.39 -11.23
CA LEU A 254 -3.03 -2.65 -12.58
C LEU A 254 -2.75 -1.51 -13.58
N TYR A 255 -2.23 -0.36 -13.13
CA TYR A 255 -2.01 0.80 -14.01
C TYR A 255 -1.03 0.51 -15.16
N ASN A 256 0.16 0.00 -14.85
CA ASN A 256 1.18 -0.42 -15.83
C ASN A 256 1.75 -1.81 -15.51
N GLY A 257 1.15 -2.53 -14.56
CA GLY A 257 1.69 -3.77 -13.98
C GLY A 257 0.89 -5.02 -14.32
N ARG A 258 1.31 -6.13 -13.70
CA ARG A 258 0.59 -7.41 -13.68
C ARG A 258 0.39 -7.82 -12.22
N VAL A 259 -0.82 -8.21 -11.84
CA VAL A 259 -1.15 -8.55 -10.44
C VAL A 259 -1.34 -10.05 -10.30
N ARG A 260 -0.72 -10.67 -9.29
CA ARG A 260 -0.88 -12.11 -9.02
C ARG A 260 -2.29 -12.41 -8.50
N ARG A 261 -3.01 -13.33 -9.15
CA ARG A 261 -4.36 -13.75 -8.69
C ARG A 261 -4.33 -14.46 -7.34
N ASP A 262 -3.25 -15.18 -7.06
CA ASP A 262 -3.07 -15.93 -5.81
C ASP A 262 -2.55 -15.05 -4.65
N ARG A 263 -2.02 -13.85 -4.96
CA ARG A 263 -1.53 -12.89 -3.98
C ARG A 263 -1.65 -11.45 -4.50
N GLN A 264 -2.78 -10.81 -4.20
CA GLN A 264 -3.10 -9.45 -4.65
C GLN A 264 -2.11 -8.38 -4.14
N LEU A 265 -1.51 -8.59 -2.96
CA LEU A 265 -0.49 -7.69 -2.39
C LEU A 265 0.91 -8.25 -2.67
N ASP A 266 1.68 -7.55 -3.50
CA ASP A 266 3.06 -7.94 -3.80
C ASP A 266 3.95 -7.88 -2.52
N PRO A 267 4.86 -8.85 -2.29
CA PRO A 267 5.70 -8.87 -1.09
C PRO A 267 6.57 -7.61 -0.91
N THR A 268 7.05 -6.99 -1.99
CA THR A 268 7.87 -5.76 -1.92
C THR A 268 7.00 -4.59 -1.44
N LEU A 269 5.79 -4.48 -1.98
CA LEU A 269 4.81 -3.48 -1.53
C LEU A 269 4.36 -3.74 -0.09
N GLU A 270 4.18 -5.00 0.30
CA GLU A 270 3.83 -5.38 1.68
C GLU A 270 4.90 -4.94 2.70
N ILE A 271 6.19 -5.16 2.39
CA ILE A 271 7.31 -4.72 3.24
C ILE A 271 7.35 -3.19 3.32
N PHE A 272 7.25 -2.50 2.18
CA PHE A 272 7.31 -1.04 2.12
C PHE A 272 6.15 -0.39 2.90
N LEU A 273 4.94 -0.92 2.79
CA LEU A 273 3.79 -0.49 3.60
C LEU A 273 4.02 -0.77 5.10
N ALA A 274 4.60 -1.92 5.46
CA ALA A 274 4.91 -2.24 6.84
C ALA A 274 5.91 -1.23 7.44
N GLU A 275 6.95 -0.85 6.70
CA GLU A 275 7.94 0.17 7.10
C GLU A 275 7.30 1.54 7.30
N MET A 276 6.51 2.02 6.33
CA MET A 276 5.79 3.30 6.43
C MET A 276 4.83 3.35 7.62
N LEU A 277 4.09 2.27 7.87
CA LEU A 277 3.12 2.18 8.96
C LEU A 277 3.82 2.04 10.31
N ALA A 278 4.88 1.24 10.41
CA ALA A 278 5.68 1.12 11.63
C ALA A 278 6.26 2.47 12.07
N GLY A 279 6.91 3.19 11.15
CA GLY A 279 7.40 4.54 11.38
C GLY A 279 6.30 5.50 11.80
N ARG A 280 5.12 5.47 11.16
CA ARG A 280 3.99 6.33 11.55
C ARG A 280 3.43 6.00 12.94
N ILE A 281 3.31 4.73 13.31
CA ILE A 281 2.79 4.29 14.60
C ILE A 281 3.77 4.62 15.73
N VAL A 282 5.08 4.41 15.53
CA VAL A 282 6.12 4.80 16.51
C VAL A 282 6.09 6.31 16.73
N ASN A 283 6.08 7.12 15.67
CA ASN A 283 5.98 8.58 15.81
C ASN A 283 4.68 9.05 16.47
N HIS A 284 3.54 8.36 16.24
CA HIS A 284 2.29 8.63 16.96
C HIS A 284 2.40 8.35 18.46
N GLY A 285 2.97 7.20 18.83
CA GLY A 285 3.08 6.76 20.21
C GLY A 285 4.04 7.60 21.06
N LEU A 286 5.00 8.31 20.43
CA LEU A 286 5.79 9.35 21.08
C LEU A 286 4.92 10.55 21.52
N GLY A 287 3.95 10.95 20.71
CA GLY A 287 3.06 12.08 20.93
C GLY A 287 3.45 13.36 20.16
N PRO A 288 2.59 14.39 20.11
CA PRO A 288 2.78 15.57 19.25
C PRO A 288 3.84 16.58 19.74
N GLU A 289 4.27 16.51 21.00
CA GLU A 289 5.37 17.36 21.52
C GLU A 289 6.75 16.78 21.21
N THR A 290 6.82 15.49 20.92
CA THR A 290 8.01 14.67 20.64
C THR A 290 7.98 14.08 19.23
N SER A 291 6.94 14.36 18.44
CA SER A 291 6.81 13.88 17.07
C SER A 291 7.95 14.44 16.24
N PHE A 292 8.96 13.60 16.04
CA PHE A 292 10.15 13.91 15.24
C PHE A 292 9.70 14.13 13.79
N ASN A 293 9.43 15.38 13.47
CA ASN A 293 9.16 15.82 12.11
C ASN A 293 10.32 15.31 11.22
N PRO A 294 10.07 14.64 10.07
CA PRO A 294 11.14 14.04 9.26
C PRO A 294 12.16 15.02 8.65
N LEU A 295 12.12 16.31 9.03
CA LEU A 295 12.95 17.40 8.53
C LEU A 295 13.24 18.45 9.62
N PRO A 296 14.48 18.97 9.72
CA PRO A 296 15.74 18.25 9.63
C PRO A 296 16.11 17.63 10.99
N TYR A 297 17.05 16.69 10.96
CA TYR A 297 17.80 16.24 12.13
C TYR A 297 18.23 17.45 12.98
N SER A 298 17.80 17.54 14.24
CA SER A 298 18.50 18.42 15.17
C SER A 298 19.87 17.81 15.47
N GLU A 299 20.93 18.60 15.36
CA GLU A 299 22.35 18.22 15.52
C GLU A 299 22.71 17.68 16.93
N THR A 300 21.73 17.46 17.80
CA THR A 300 21.91 16.94 19.16
C THR A 300 21.13 15.65 19.41
N THR A 301 20.03 15.39 18.69
CA THR A 301 19.23 14.17 18.84
C THR A 301 19.73 12.99 18.00
N ALA A 302 20.44 13.27 16.90
CA ALA A 302 20.99 12.27 15.99
C ALA A 302 22.05 11.33 16.62
N TYR A 303 22.66 11.74 17.73
CA TYR A 303 23.77 11.05 18.41
C TYR A 303 23.36 10.43 19.75
N ALA A 304 22.04 10.35 19.98
CA ALA A 304 21.43 9.79 21.17
C ALA A 304 20.98 8.35 20.94
N ASP A 305 21.07 7.54 21.99
CA ASP A 305 20.68 6.13 21.97
C ASP A 305 19.17 5.99 21.68
N THR A 306 18.40 7.05 21.95
CA THR A 306 17.00 7.26 21.54
C THR A 306 16.76 7.09 20.03
N ALA A 307 17.66 7.60 19.17
CA ALA A 307 17.48 7.55 17.73
C ALA A 307 17.56 6.10 17.21
N TRP A 308 18.56 5.35 17.68
CA TRP A 308 18.66 3.91 17.43
C TRP A 308 17.47 3.14 17.98
N LEU A 309 17.06 3.42 19.22
CA LEU A 309 15.99 2.66 19.85
C LEU A 309 14.64 2.89 19.16
N ARG A 310 14.44 4.07 18.58
CA ARG A 310 13.34 4.36 17.67
C ARG A 310 13.41 3.50 16.40
N GLU A 311 14.56 3.50 15.69
CA GLU A 311 14.78 2.66 14.50
C GLU A 311 14.57 1.16 14.81
N ALA A 312 15.02 0.69 15.98
CA ALA A 312 14.85 -0.68 16.45
C ALA A 312 13.37 -1.03 16.74
N LEU A 313 12.59 -0.12 17.32
CA LEU A 313 11.14 -0.29 17.52
C LEU A 313 10.38 -0.29 16.18
N GLU A 314 10.77 0.56 15.22
CA GLU A 314 10.22 0.57 13.87
C GLU A 314 10.49 -0.76 13.16
N SER A 315 11.76 -1.21 13.12
CA SER A 315 12.14 -2.53 12.58
C SER A 315 11.40 -3.68 13.27
N TRP A 316 11.32 -3.69 14.60
CA TRP A 316 10.57 -4.69 15.35
C TRP A 316 9.09 -4.79 14.94
N LEU A 317 8.42 -3.65 14.73
CA LEU A 317 7.06 -3.64 14.17
C LEU A 317 7.02 -4.22 12.75
N VAL A 318 7.98 -3.90 11.88
CA VAL A 318 8.05 -4.48 10.51
C VAL A 318 8.17 -6.00 10.56
N GLY A 319 9.02 -6.53 11.43
CA GLY A 319 9.15 -7.98 11.64
C GLY A 319 7.85 -8.62 12.15
N ARG A 320 7.17 -7.97 13.12
CA ARG A 320 5.85 -8.41 13.62
C ARG A 320 4.75 -8.34 12.55
N PHE A 321 4.74 -7.30 11.72
CA PHE A 321 3.76 -7.09 10.65
C PHE A 321 3.89 -8.12 9.53
N THR A 322 5.10 -8.29 9.01
CA THR A 322 5.41 -9.21 7.90
C THR A 322 5.51 -10.67 8.35
N GLY A 323 5.66 -10.94 9.65
CA GLY A 323 5.93 -12.27 10.19
C GLY A 323 7.36 -12.76 9.91
N ASP A 324 8.25 -11.86 9.48
CA ASP A 324 9.65 -12.15 9.17
C ASP A 324 10.55 -11.59 10.28
N GLU A 325 10.92 -12.46 11.22
CA GLU A 325 11.81 -12.11 12.34
C GLU A 325 13.17 -11.57 11.87
N THR A 326 13.60 -11.87 10.64
CA THR A 326 14.88 -11.35 10.09
C THR A 326 14.83 -9.87 9.70
N ARG A 327 13.62 -9.28 9.58
CA ARG A 327 13.41 -7.83 9.45
C ARG A 327 13.17 -7.12 10.79
N GLY A 328 12.94 -7.88 11.86
CA GLY A 328 12.71 -7.37 13.20
C GLY A 328 14.00 -7.12 13.96
N SER A 329 14.01 -6.11 14.85
CA SER A 329 15.13 -5.95 15.79
C SER A 329 15.18 -7.16 16.73
N ALA A 330 16.31 -7.86 16.71
CA ALA A 330 16.62 -8.95 17.62
C ALA A 330 16.72 -8.45 19.07
N PHE A 331 17.22 -7.21 19.26
CA PHE A 331 17.27 -6.58 20.58
C PHE A 331 15.87 -6.43 21.20
N ILE A 332 14.94 -5.75 20.51
CA ILE A 332 13.58 -5.54 21.04
C ILE A 332 12.86 -6.88 21.26
N SER A 333 13.02 -7.82 20.32
CA SER A 333 12.42 -9.16 20.40
C SER A 333 12.91 -9.94 21.62
N ASN A 334 14.22 -9.94 21.89
CA ASN A 334 14.80 -10.60 23.05
C ASN A 334 14.35 -9.92 24.35
N VAL A 335 14.41 -8.59 24.41
CA VAL A 335 14.01 -7.81 25.60
C VAL A 335 12.53 -8.05 25.95
N ALA A 336 11.64 -8.07 24.94
CA ALA A 336 10.23 -8.42 25.14
C ALA A 336 10.04 -9.89 25.59
N ALA A 337 10.87 -10.82 25.11
CA ALA A 337 10.81 -12.22 25.54
C ALA A 337 11.29 -12.42 27.00
N GLN A 338 12.26 -11.64 27.48
CA GLN A 338 12.79 -11.74 28.85
C GLN A 338 11.94 -10.99 29.87
N TYR A 339 11.42 -9.81 29.53
CA TYR A 339 10.77 -8.89 30.46
C TYR A 339 9.25 -8.72 30.20
N GLY A 340 8.73 -9.20 29.07
CA GLY A 340 7.30 -9.28 28.72
C GLY A 340 6.86 -8.33 27.60
N ASP A 341 5.73 -8.64 26.95
CA ASP A 341 5.19 -7.92 25.78
C ASP A 341 4.86 -6.43 26.01
N HIS A 342 4.85 -5.94 27.25
CA HIS A 342 4.61 -4.52 27.58
C HIS A 342 5.86 -3.65 27.41
N VAL A 343 7.06 -4.24 27.39
CA VAL A 343 8.33 -3.53 27.41
C VAL A 343 8.60 -2.70 26.16
N PRO A 344 8.26 -3.11 24.92
CA PRO A 344 8.36 -2.25 23.73
C PRO A 344 7.61 -0.92 23.88
N GLY A 345 6.43 -0.92 24.50
CA GLY A 345 5.69 0.31 24.83
C GLY A 345 6.32 1.12 25.95
N GLY A 346 6.94 0.46 26.94
CA GLY A 346 7.74 1.13 27.97
C GLY A 346 9.01 1.79 27.41
N LEU A 347 9.68 1.14 26.45
CA LEU A 347 10.84 1.70 25.74
C LEU A 347 10.42 2.93 24.93
N LEU A 348 9.31 2.83 24.19
CA LEU A 348 8.72 3.95 23.45
C LEU A 348 8.38 5.15 24.36
N ALA A 349 7.74 4.89 25.50
CA ALA A 349 7.36 5.93 26.47
C ALA A 349 8.56 6.61 27.15
N GLY A 350 9.75 5.98 27.14
CA GLY A 350 10.99 6.58 27.63
C GLY A 350 11.80 7.36 26.58
N LEU A 351 11.40 7.35 25.30
CA LEU A 351 12.13 8.04 24.22
C LEU A 351 11.96 9.57 24.30
N GLU A 352 12.85 10.22 25.06
CA GLU A 352 12.96 11.68 25.10
C GLU A 352 14.11 12.21 24.20
N PRO A 353 14.01 13.43 23.63
CA PRO A 353 15.07 14.03 22.82
C PRO A 353 16.43 14.06 23.57
N GLY A 354 17.41 13.32 23.04
CA GLY A 354 18.75 13.25 23.62
C GLY A 354 18.95 12.18 24.70
N ALA A 355 17.90 11.42 25.06
CA ALA A 355 17.99 10.42 26.12
C ALA A 355 18.96 9.28 25.78
N ARG A 356 19.57 8.75 26.85
CA ARG A 356 20.51 7.64 26.83
C ARG A 356 19.81 6.35 27.24
N ILE A 357 20.39 5.21 26.85
CA ILE A 357 19.74 3.90 26.97
C ILE A 357 19.40 3.50 28.41
N GLY A 358 20.15 3.97 29.42
CA GLY A 358 19.92 3.67 30.84
C GLY A 358 18.55 4.12 31.37
N PRO A 359 18.22 5.43 31.34
CA PRO A 359 16.90 5.94 31.72
C PRO A 359 15.74 5.32 30.94
N ILE A 360 15.92 5.09 29.63
CA ILE A 360 14.89 4.48 28.79
C ILE A 360 14.64 3.02 29.23
N TRP A 361 15.72 2.27 29.41
CA TRP A 361 15.70 0.90 29.91
C TRP A 361 15.05 0.79 31.30
N GLN A 362 15.41 1.70 32.22
CA GLN A 362 14.85 1.72 33.57
C GLN A 362 13.35 2.06 33.57
N THR A 363 12.92 2.95 32.68
CA THR A 363 11.50 3.28 32.48
C THR A 363 10.73 2.07 31.95
N ALA A 364 11.33 1.32 31.02
CA ALA A 364 10.68 0.20 30.35
C ALA A 364 10.62 -1.10 31.17
N THR A 365 11.65 -1.38 31.98
CA THR A 365 11.81 -2.66 32.70
C THR A 365 11.71 -2.53 34.22
N GLY A 366 11.76 -1.31 34.77
CA GLY A 366 11.83 -1.05 36.21
C GLY A 366 13.20 -1.32 36.86
N LEU A 367 14.20 -1.78 36.10
CA LEU A 367 15.55 -2.12 36.58
C LEU A 367 16.59 -1.19 35.94
N ALA A 368 17.62 -0.76 36.68
CA ALA A 368 18.75 -0.06 36.06
C ALA A 368 19.73 -1.07 35.44
N ILE A 369 20.36 -0.71 34.31
CA ILE A 369 21.38 -1.56 33.64
C ILE A 369 22.56 -1.87 34.57
N SER A 370 22.91 -0.95 35.48
CA SER A 370 23.93 -1.14 36.52
C SER A 370 23.64 -2.26 37.51
N ASP A 371 22.36 -2.63 37.65
CA ASP A 371 21.88 -3.58 38.65
C ASP A 371 21.71 -4.99 38.05
N LEU A 372 21.89 -5.13 36.73
CA LEU A 372 21.83 -6.40 36.02
C LEU A 372 23.13 -7.18 36.18
N SER A 373 23.02 -8.50 36.38
CA SER A 373 24.19 -9.37 36.39
C SER A 373 24.78 -9.54 34.97
N VAL A 374 26.07 -9.88 34.90
CA VAL A 374 26.74 -10.25 33.63
C VAL A 374 26.01 -11.37 32.89
N GLU A 375 25.40 -12.32 33.62
CA GLU A 375 24.58 -13.39 33.03
C GLU A 375 23.30 -12.82 32.40
N GLN A 376 22.60 -11.91 33.08
CA GLN A 376 21.41 -11.24 32.52
C GLN A 376 21.75 -10.39 31.30
N LEU A 377 22.90 -9.70 31.30
CA LEU A 377 23.38 -8.94 30.14
C LEU A 377 23.71 -9.84 28.94
N ASN A 378 24.36 -10.98 29.18
CA ASN A 378 24.70 -11.97 28.15
C ASN A 378 23.49 -12.75 27.61
N LEU A 379 22.33 -12.75 28.30
CA LEU A 379 21.07 -13.31 27.78
C LEU A 379 20.41 -12.40 26.73
N MET A 380 20.87 -11.15 26.58
CA MET A 380 20.29 -10.14 25.70
C MET A 380 21.12 -9.88 24.45
N ASP A 381 20.45 -9.63 23.32
CA ASP A 381 21.12 -9.40 22.05
C ASP A 381 21.44 -7.92 21.79
N TRP A 382 22.57 -7.45 22.34
CA TRP A 382 23.04 -6.07 22.10
C TRP A 382 23.85 -5.90 20.81
N ARG A 383 23.93 -6.91 19.93
CA ARG A 383 24.81 -6.85 18.74
C ARG A 383 24.42 -5.70 17.81
N GLU A 384 23.12 -5.50 17.60
CA GLU A 384 22.56 -4.35 16.85
C GLU A 384 22.95 -3.00 17.48
N TYR A 385 22.86 -2.89 18.81
CA TYR A 385 23.21 -1.68 19.55
C TYR A 385 24.70 -1.32 19.39
N PHE A 386 25.60 -2.29 19.61
CA PHE A 386 27.03 -2.03 19.49
C PHE A 386 27.48 -1.81 18.03
N ALA A 387 26.87 -2.51 17.06
CA ALA A 387 27.07 -2.23 15.64
C ALA A 387 26.65 -0.78 15.29
N TRP A 388 25.51 -0.31 15.81
CA TRP A 388 25.07 1.08 15.63
C TRP A 388 26.00 2.08 16.31
N ARG A 389 26.48 1.81 17.54
CA ARG A 389 27.44 2.68 18.26
C ARG A 389 28.74 2.86 17.46
N LEU A 390 29.27 1.78 16.89
CA LEU A 390 30.45 1.82 16.01
C LEU A 390 30.13 2.56 14.69
N GLY A 391 28.97 2.32 14.08
CA GLY A 391 28.52 3.04 12.88
C GLY A 391 28.24 4.53 13.10
N LEU A 392 27.94 4.94 14.33
CA LEU A 392 27.77 6.34 14.72
C LEU A 392 29.10 7.11 14.67
N GLU A 393 30.20 6.47 15.09
CA GLU A 393 31.56 7.00 15.03
C GLU A 393 31.94 7.39 13.58
N VAL A 394 31.73 6.48 12.62
CA VAL A 394 31.94 6.74 11.19
C VAL A 394 31.03 7.84 10.64
N ARG A 395 29.74 7.84 11.01
CA ARG A 395 28.81 8.88 10.55
C ARG A 395 29.27 10.26 10.99
N ILE A 396 29.66 10.43 12.26
CA ILE A 396 30.21 11.68 12.79
C ILE A 396 31.48 12.08 12.04
N LEU A 397 32.44 11.16 11.84
CA LEU A 397 33.74 11.45 11.20
C LEU A 397 33.68 11.67 9.68
N SER A 398 32.68 11.13 8.99
CA SER A 398 32.56 11.19 7.51
C SER A 398 32.05 12.51 6.94
N ASN A 399 31.72 13.50 7.78
CA ASN A 399 30.97 14.71 7.41
C ASN A 399 29.59 14.44 6.77
N ALA A 400 29.03 13.23 6.85
CA ALA A 400 27.72 12.87 6.28
C ALA A 400 26.51 13.54 6.97
N LEU A 401 26.78 14.57 7.78
CA LEU A 401 25.88 15.21 8.74
C LEU A 401 26.07 16.73 8.78
N ASP A 402 26.90 17.29 7.89
CA ASP A 402 27.19 18.74 7.74
C ASP A 402 27.64 19.50 9.01
N LEU A 403 28.06 18.79 10.07
CA LEU A 403 28.58 19.37 11.31
C LEU A 403 29.83 20.23 11.08
N ASP A 404 29.98 21.30 11.89
CA ASP A 404 31.25 22.01 11.94
C ASP A 404 32.36 21.14 12.61
N PRO A 405 33.66 21.33 12.29
CA PRO A 405 34.73 20.50 12.82
C PRO A 405 34.87 20.48 14.35
N THR A 406 34.38 21.52 15.04
CA THR A 406 34.36 21.61 16.50
C THR A 406 33.21 20.79 17.08
N GLN A 407 32.00 20.92 16.51
CA GLN A 407 30.85 20.09 16.86
C GLN A 407 31.13 18.62 16.60
N GLN A 408 31.67 18.29 15.42
CA GLN A 408 32.09 16.93 15.06
C GLN A 408 33.02 16.33 16.12
N ARG A 409 34.04 17.09 16.54
CA ARG A 409 34.95 16.63 17.61
C ARG A 409 34.22 16.43 18.94
N ILE A 410 33.37 17.36 19.36
CA ILE A 410 32.62 17.25 20.62
C ILE A 410 31.72 16.00 20.61
N GLN A 411 31.00 15.74 19.52
CA GLN A 411 30.12 14.57 19.40
C GLN A 411 30.90 13.26 19.32
N HIS A 412 32.04 13.26 18.61
CA HIS A 412 32.95 12.12 18.53
C HIS A 412 33.57 11.76 19.89
N ASP A 413 34.20 12.74 20.55
CA ASP A 413 34.88 12.53 21.82
C ASP A 413 33.85 12.13 22.91
N ALA A 414 32.59 12.60 22.81
CA ALA A 414 31.47 12.16 23.65
C ALA A 414 31.01 10.70 23.41
N LEU A 415 31.53 9.95 22.43
CA LEU A 415 31.34 8.49 22.34
C LEU A 415 32.24 7.72 23.31
N TYR A 416 33.33 8.35 23.80
CA TYR A 416 34.36 7.71 24.61
C TYR A 416 34.22 7.98 26.11
N ASP A 417 34.97 7.22 26.91
CA ASP A 417 35.15 7.44 28.34
C ASP A 417 36.09 8.64 28.57
N GLU A 418 35.51 9.82 28.73
CA GLU A 418 36.25 11.06 29.04
C GLU A 418 37.00 11.01 30.38
N THR A 419 36.73 10.01 31.24
CA THR A 419 37.44 9.81 32.51
C THR A 419 38.67 8.91 32.39
N ASP A 420 38.84 8.18 31.27
CA ASP A 420 39.98 7.32 31.00
C ASP A 420 40.90 7.98 29.95
N PRO A 421 42.12 8.43 30.32
CA PRO A 421 43.04 9.04 29.37
C PRO A 421 43.40 8.16 28.17
N ASN A 422 43.33 6.83 28.30
CA ASN A 422 43.62 5.92 27.20
C ASN A 422 42.47 5.89 26.18
N ALA A 423 41.23 6.07 26.63
CA ALA A 423 40.07 6.16 25.74
C ALA A 423 40.14 7.40 24.86
N LEU A 424 40.59 8.54 25.40
CA LEU A 424 40.81 9.76 24.62
C LEU A 424 41.98 9.62 23.63
N ILE A 425 43.04 8.87 23.99
CA ILE A 425 44.12 8.53 23.05
C ILE A 425 43.61 7.61 21.93
N ALA A 426 42.74 6.64 22.24
CA ALA A 426 42.10 5.77 21.26
C ALA A 426 41.17 6.58 20.32
N ALA A 427 40.39 7.51 20.87
CA ALA A 427 39.56 8.44 20.09
C ALA A 427 40.38 9.26 19.09
N ASP A 428 41.46 9.88 19.56
CA ASP A 428 42.38 10.63 18.68
C ASP A 428 43.01 9.72 17.61
N ALA A 429 43.36 8.48 17.96
CA ALA A 429 43.93 7.51 17.03
C ALA A 429 42.95 7.08 15.92
N VAL A 430 41.68 6.80 16.25
CA VAL A 430 40.67 6.49 15.21
C VAL A 430 40.39 7.72 14.34
N ARG A 431 40.22 8.91 14.93
CA ARG A 431 40.01 10.15 14.16
C ARG A 431 41.15 10.46 13.18
N VAL A 432 42.40 10.16 13.53
CA VAL A 432 43.58 10.34 12.66
C VAL A 432 43.72 9.24 11.60
N SER A 433 43.26 8.02 11.89
CA SER A 433 43.32 6.86 10.96
C SER A 433 42.03 6.63 10.17
N PHE A 434 41.05 7.53 10.31
CA PHE A 434 39.73 7.42 9.69
C PHE A 434 39.79 7.36 8.15
N ILE A 435 39.04 6.42 7.58
CA ILE A 435 38.87 6.26 6.14
C ILE A 435 37.37 6.41 5.81
N PRO A 436 36.96 7.37 4.97
CA PRO A 436 35.58 7.50 4.53
C PRO A 436 35.06 6.23 3.85
N GLY A 437 33.83 5.83 4.18
CA GLY A 437 33.18 4.64 3.59
C GLY A 437 33.43 3.31 4.31
N GLN A 438 33.95 3.32 5.55
CA GLN A 438 33.93 2.12 6.40
C GLN A 438 32.51 1.76 6.87
N GLY A 439 32.27 0.46 7.08
CA GLY A 439 30.97 -0.08 7.46
C GLY A 439 30.11 -0.54 6.27
N PRO A 440 28.95 -1.19 6.51
CA PRO A 440 28.33 -1.40 7.83
C PRO A 440 29.12 -2.38 8.70
N TYR A 441 29.18 -2.08 10.01
CA TYR A 441 29.82 -2.94 10.99
C TYR A 441 28.93 -4.12 11.37
N ALA A 442 29.52 -5.31 11.51
CA ALA A 442 28.83 -6.51 11.99
C ALA A 442 29.52 -7.05 13.25
N VAL A 443 28.78 -7.15 14.37
CA VAL A 443 29.28 -7.71 15.62
C VAL A 443 29.21 -9.24 15.58
N GLN A 444 30.37 -9.90 15.67
CA GLN A 444 30.52 -11.34 15.64
C GLN A 444 30.44 -11.95 17.05
N MET A 445 31.13 -11.33 18.01
CA MET A 445 31.12 -11.74 19.41
C MET A 445 30.87 -10.54 20.31
N LEU A 446 30.09 -10.78 21.36
CA LEU A 446 29.83 -9.85 22.44
C LEU A 446 29.98 -10.62 23.75
N ASN A 447 30.71 -10.08 24.70
CA ASN A 447 30.79 -10.64 26.05
C ASN A 447 30.80 -9.53 27.10
N PHE A 448 29.92 -9.64 28.08
CA PHE A 448 29.92 -8.76 29.25
C PHE A 448 30.85 -9.27 30.35
N SER A 449 31.46 -8.33 31.08
CA SER A 449 32.32 -8.62 32.24
C SER A 449 32.30 -7.44 33.23
N VAL A 450 33.09 -7.54 34.30
CA VAL A 450 33.22 -6.50 35.32
C VAL A 450 34.70 -6.15 35.48
N ASP A 451 35.03 -4.86 35.53
CA ASP A 451 36.40 -4.40 35.78
C ASP A 451 36.80 -4.46 37.26
N GLN A 452 38.06 -4.14 37.57
CA GLN A 452 38.60 -4.20 38.94
C GLN A 452 37.92 -3.22 39.91
N GLY A 453 37.22 -2.19 39.39
CA GLY A 453 36.46 -1.23 40.18
C GLY A 453 34.98 -1.59 40.35
N GLY A 454 34.52 -2.70 39.77
CA GLY A 454 33.11 -3.08 39.76
C GLY A 454 32.31 -2.49 38.59
N GLY A 455 32.95 -1.81 37.63
CA GLY A 455 32.30 -1.25 36.46
C GLY A 455 31.97 -2.31 35.41
N LEU A 456 30.78 -2.25 34.82
CA LEU A 456 30.40 -3.16 33.72
C LEU A 456 31.19 -2.83 32.46
N LEU A 457 31.75 -3.87 31.83
CA LEU A 457 32.43 -3.83 30.54
C LEU A 457 31.71 -4.68 29.50
N ALA A 458 31.75 -4.27 28.25
CA ALA A 458 31.35 -5.05 27.08
C ALA A 458 32.53 -5.13 26.10
N THR A 459 33.01 -6.34 25.83
CA THR A 459 34.00 -6.59 24.77
C THR A 459 33.26 -7.00 23.51
N VAL A 460 33.56 -6.32 22.40
CA VAL A 460 32.85 -6.41 21.13
C VAL A 460 33.84 -6.75 20.02
N ASP A 461 33.75 -7.95 19.46
CA ASP A 461 34.49 -8.33 18.26
C ASP A 461 33.63 -8.07 17.03
N TYR A 462 34.14 -7.28 16.08
CA TYR A 462 33.38 -6.76 14.95
C TYR A 462 34.18 -6.76 13.63
N LEU A 463 33.45 -6.86 12.51
CA LEU A 463 33.99 -6.71 11.16
C LEU A 463 33.79 -5.29 10.66
N THR A 464 34.81 -4.72 10.00
CA THR A 464 34.75 -3.41 9.32
C THR A 464 34.00 -3.43 7.99
N ASP A 465 33.90 -4.60 7.37
CA ASP A 465 33.05 -4.92 6.23
C ASP A 465 32.43 -6.30 6.50
N ALA A 466 31.10 -6.39 6.50
CA ALA A 466 30.40 -7.66 6.71
C ALA A 466 30.71 -8.74 5.64
N ASN A 467 31.23 -8.33 4.47
CA ASN A 467 31.62 -9.21 3.37
C ASN A 467 33.08 -9.69 3.45
N ASP A 468 33.93 -9.07 4.29
CA ASP A 468 35.30 -9.50 4.55
C ASP A 468 35.47 -10.02 5.99
N PRO A 469 35.22 -11.32 6.24
CA PRO A 469 35.37 -11.92 7.56
C PRO A 469 36.83 -12.09 7.99
N SER A 470 37.83 -11.68 7.18
CA SER A 470 39.25 -11.87 7.51
C SER A 470 39.80 -10.86 8.53
N THR A 471 39.14 -9.72 8.70
CA THR A 471 39.59 -8.63 9.58
C THR A 471 38.63 -8.42 10.76
N VAL A 472 38.85 -9.18 11.84
CA VAL A 472 38.15 -9.00 13.12
C VAL A 472 38.89 -7.93 13.94
N ASN A 473 38.16 -6.91 14.38
CA ASN A 473 38.61 -5.87 15.28
C ASN A 473 37.92 -6.04 16.64
N THR A 474 38.57 -5.64 17.72
CA THR A 474 37.98 -5.66 19.07
C THR A 474 37.83 -4.24 19.59
N ALA A 475 36.63 -3.89 20.05
CA ALA A 475 36.37 -2.67 20.82
C ALA A 475 35.96 -3.05 22.25
N VAL A 476 36.25 -2.17 23.21
CA VAL A 476 35.81 -2.33 24.60
C VAL A 476 34.99 -1.11 25.00
N PHE A 477 33.82 -1.35 25.57
CA PHE A 477 32.93 -0.33 26.11
C PHE A 477 32.79 -0.50 27.63
N ARG A 478 32.69 0.62 28.35
CA ARG A 478 32.38 0.68 29.78
C ARG A 478 31.01 1.31 29.98
N TRP A 479 30.22 0.80 30.93
CA TRP A 479 28.97 1.44 31.34
C TRP A 479 29.28 2.65 32.22
N ILE A 480 28.92 3.86 31.77
CA ILE A 480 29.26 5.11 32.48
C ILE A 480 28.05 6.02 32.54
N GLY A 481 27.62 6.32 33.76
CA GLY A 481 26.41 7.09 34.05
C GLY A 481 25.16 6.36 33.55
N THR A 482 24.83 6.58 32.27
CA THR A 482 23.58 6.16 31.64
C THR A 482 23.75 5.55 30.24
N THR A 483 24.97 5.33 29.76
CA THR A 483 25.24 4.74 28.44
C THR A 483 26.57 3.99 28.37
N TRP A 484 26.77 3.26 27.27
CA TRP A 484 28.01 2.56 26.93
C TRP A 484 29.00 3.48 26.22
N LYS A 485 30.12 3.80 26.87
CA LYS A 485 31.21 4.64 26.35
C LYS A 485 32.39 3.78 25.89
N ARG A 486 33.01 4.09 24.75
CA ARG A 486 34.18 3.35 24.24
C ARG A 486 35.46 3.66 25.04
N VAL A 487 36.28 2.65 25.28
CA VAL A 487 37.55 2.72 26.04
C VAL A 487 38.75 2.33 25.18
N SER A 488 38.56 1.42 24.21
CA SER A 488 39.52 1.05 23.16
C SER A 488 38.78 0.62 21.89
#